data_AF-A0A3M3Y6H8-F1
#
_entry.id   AF-A0A3M3Y6H8-F1
#
_cell.length_a   1.000
_cell.length_b   1.000
_cell.length_c   1.000
_cell.angle_alpha   90.00
_cell.angle_beta   90.00
_cell.angle_gamma   90.00
#
_symmetry.space_group_name_H-M   'P 1'
#
loop_
_entity.id
_entity.type
_entity.pdbx_description
1 polymer ?
#
loop_
_entity_poly.entity_id
_entity_poly.type
_entity_poly.pdbx_seq_one_letter_code
_entity_poly.pdbx_strand_id
1 'polypeptide(L)'
;MQTSSSRHTVQTRDQVLVAHAQNQIARTSLSQDDFAQSLSRGLHLSIPDRAQKKDVPDFNSTELTADVNVFVKATGRWLKRVQRWLSGDQEIPSWLEESWVNALEPEFRDHCVNELASRHGLTGARQMTSDQCANKSFGALIRALGDVIDTGSEVFDDQVMCELDLPHLPAFARQCRQVEAKAGELGRRAEQLLSAPRPLKSIA
;
A
#
# COMPACT_ATOMS: atom_id res chain seq x y z
N MET A 1 -1.48 26.74 -32.63
CA MET A 1 -0.14 26.38 -32.13
C MET A 1 -0.36 25.59 -30.84
N GLN A 2 -0.28 24.26 -30.92
CA GLN A 2 -0.43 23.36 -29.77
C GLN A 2 0.85 23.44 -28.91
N THR A 3 0.71 23.65 -27.61
CA THR A 3 1.74 23.31 -26.63
C THR A 3 1.10 22.72 -25.39
N SER A 4 0.46 21.56 -25.55
CA SER A 4 0.13 20.67 -24.44
C SER A 4 1.47 20.11 -23.93
N SER A 5 1.98 20.64 -22.82
CA SER A 5 3.18 20.09 -22.18
C SER A 5 2.85 18.72 -21.58
N SER A 6 3.13 17.64 -22.30
CA SER A 6 3.04 16.25 -21.84
C SER A 6 4.16 15.92 -20.84
N ARG A 7 4.19 16.61 -19.70
CA ARG A 7 5.11 16.34 -18.60
C ARG A 7 4.49 15.43 -17.53
N HIS A 8 3.73 14.42 -17.95
CA HIS A 8 3.63 13.20 -17.15
C HIS A 8 4.91 12.40 -17.34
N THR A 9 6.02 12.87 -16.77
CA THR A 9 7.19 12.01 -16.56
C THR A 9 6.72 10.85 -15.71
N VAL A 10 6.76 9.65 -16.28
CA VAL A 10 6.48 8.39 -15.57
C VAL A 10 7.35 8.39 -14.31
N GLN A 11 6.72 8.51 -13.14
CA GLN A 11 7.44 8.49 -11.88
C GLN A 11 8.10 7.12 -11.71
N THR A 12 9.35 7.07 -11.22
CA THR A 12 10.00 5.79 -10.90
C THR A 12 9.31 5.11 -9.72
N ARG A 13 9.60 3.83 -9.47
CA ARG A 13 9.08 3.11 -8.30
C ARG A 13 9.47 3.83 -7.01
N ASP A 14 10.73 4.20 -6.89
CA ASP A 14 11.27 4.92 -5.74
C ASP A 14 10.56 6.25 -5.50
N GLN A 15 10.25 6.99 -6.56
CA GLN A 15 9.51 8.24 -6.46
C GLN A 15 8.10 8.04 -5.86
N VAL A 16 7.43 6.92 -6.12
CA VAL A 16 6.15 6.59 -5.46
C VAL A 16 6.36 6.30 -3.98
N LEU A 17 7.31 5.42 -3.68
CA LEU A 17 7.60 5.01 -2.30
C LEU A 17 7.92 6.23 -1.44
N VAL A 18 8.76 7.13 -1.95
CA VAL A 18 9.12 8.39 -1.29
C VAL A 18 7.91 9.32 -1.19
N ALA A 19 7.14 9.51 -2.26
CA ALA A 19 6.00 10.42 -2.26
C ALA A 19 4.95 10.00 -1.22
N HIS A 20 4.62 8.72 -1.08
CA HIS A 20 3.66 8.24 -0.09
C HIS A 20 4.18 8.36 1.34
N ALA A 21 5.47 8.10 1.57
CA ALA A 21 6.08 8.30 2.88
C ALA A 21 6.11 9.79 3.29
N GLN A 22 6.50 10.67 2.37
CA GLN A 22 6.47 12.12 2.60
C GLN A 22 5.05 12.64 2.83
N ASN A 23 4.07 12.11 2.08
CA ASN A 23 2.66 12.49 2.24
C ASN A 23 2.14 12.14 3.64
N GLN A 24 2.43 10.93 4.13
CA GLN A 24 2.09 10.54 5.50
C GLN A 24 2.73 11.48 6.53
N ILE A 25 4.05 11.67 6.46
CA ILE A 25 4.77 12.54 7.41
C ILE A 25 4.20 13.97 7.40
N ALA A 26 3.79 14.47 6.23
CA ALA A 26 3.23 15.81 6.11
C ALA A 26 1.77 15.93 6.60
N ARG A 27 1.01 14.83 6.64
CA ARG A 27 -0.44 14.84 6.91
C ARG A 27 -0.84 14.22 8.24
N THR A 28 0.07 13.57 8.93
CA THR A 28 -0.18 12.96 10.24
C THR A 28 0.74 13.54 11.30
N SER A 29 0.57 13.11 12.55
CA SER A 29 1.47 13.49 13.64
C SER A 29 2.78 12.68 13.66
N LEU A 30 2.98 11.78 12.68
CA LEU A 30 4.17 10.93 12.62
C LEU A 30 5.36 11.72 12.09
N SER A 31 6.44 11.69 12.85
CA SER A 31 7.72 12.24 12.43
C SER A 31 8.46 11.31 11.47
N GLN A 32 9.51 11.85 10.85
CA GLN A 32 10.46 11.04 10.10
C GLN A 32 11.13 9.96 10.98
N ASP A 33 11.31 10.24 12.27
CA ASP A 33 11.88 9.31 13.24
C ASP A 33 10.93 8.15 13.50
N ASP A 34 9.62 8.43 13.64
CA ASP A 34 8.59 7.41 13.80
C ASP A 34 8.53 6.49 12.58
N PHE A 35 8.57 7.07 11.38
CA PHE A 35 8.66 6.30 10.14
C PHE A 35 9.92 5.42 10.08
N ALA A 36 11.08 5.99 10.44
CA ALA A 36 12.34 5.26 10.46
C ALA A 36 12.32 4.09 11.46
N GLN A 37 11.76 4.28 12.66
CA GLN A 37 11.63 3.21 13.65
C GLN A 37 10.66 2.12 13.18
N SER A 38 9.51 2.49 12.61
CA SER A 38 8.54 1.55 12.02
C SER A 38 9.18 0.72 10.91
N LEU A 39 9.98 1.36 10.04
CA LEU A 39 10.73 0.70 8.97
C LEU A 39 11.75 -0.30 9.51
N SER A 40 12.53 0.08 10.54
CA SER A 40 13.49 -0.83 11.17
C SER A 40 12.80 -2.06 11.76
N ARG A 41 11.71 -1.83 12.51
CA ARG A 41 10.91 -2.93 13.07
C ARG A 41 10.36 -3.85 11.98
N GLY A 42 9.83 -3.28 10.89
CA GLY A 42 9.31 -4.05 9.76
C GLY A 42 10.38 -4.94 9.11
N LEU A 43 11.61 -4.45 8.99
CA LEU A 43 12.74 -5.21 8.46
C LEU A 43 13.13 -6.39 9.35
N HIS A 44 13.20 -6.19 10.67
CA HIS A 44 13.50 -7.26 11.61
C HIS A 44 12.41 -8.32 11.71
N LEU A 45 11.15 -7.92 11.51
CA LEU A 45 10.02 -8.86 11.48
C LEU A 45 9.94 -9.69 10.18
N SER A 46 10.35 -9.11 9.04
CA SER A 46 10.20 -9.74 7.72
C SER A 46 11.46 -10.44 7.22
N ILE A 47 12.64 -9.85 7.45
CA ILE A 47 13.93 -10.33 6.91
C ILE A 47 15.09 -10.16 7.92
N PRO A 48 15.00 -10.78 9.12
CA PRO A 48 15.94 -10.54 10.23
C PRO A 48 17.41 -10.74 9.85
N ASP A 49 17.76 -11.84 9.18
CA ASP A 49 19.14 -12.13 8.76
C ASP A 49 19.72 -11.04 7.84
N ARG A 50 18.88 -10.49 6.95
CA ARG A 50 19.30 -9.44 6.02
C ARG A 50 19.35 -8.09 6.71
N ALA A 51 18.43 -7.82 7.65
CA ALA A 51 18.45 -6.62 8.49
C ALA A 51 19.77 -6.54 9.29
N GLN A 52 20.18 -7.66 9.91
CA GLN A 52 21.45 -7.76 10.62
C GLN A 52 22.65 -7.54 9.68
N LYS A 53 22.69 -8.21 8.51
CA LYS A 53 23.75 -8.03 7.50
C LYS A 53 23.85 -6.61 6.92
N LYS A 54 22.78 -5.81 7.03
CA LYS A 54 22.71 -4.44 6.52
C LYS A 54 22.82 -3.40 7.64
N ASP A 55 23.22 -3.82 8.83
CA ASP A 55 23.40 -2.98 10.02
C ASP A 55 22.14 -2.13 10.30
N VAL A 56 20.96 -2.74 10.19
CA VAL A 56 19.69 -2.11 10.55
C VAL A 56 19.52 -2.25 12.07
N PRO A 57 19.40 -1.17 12.85
CA PRO A 57 19.36 -1.26 14.31
C PRO A 57 18.03 -1.83 14.80
N ASP A 58 18.06 -2.91 15.57
CA ASP A 58 16.86 -3.39 16.28
C ASP A 58 16.63 -2.56 17.54
N PHE A 59 15.70 -1.59 17.45
CA PHE A 59 15.35 -0.72 18.57
C PHE A 59 14.60 -1.45 19.71
N ASN A 60 14.16 -2.70 19.50
CA ASN A 60 13.57 -3.53 20.54
C ASN A 60 14.58 -4.50 21.19
N SER A 61 15.82 -4.54 20.69
CA SER A 61 16.85 -5.42 21.25
C SER A 61 17.28 -4.98 22.64
N THR A 62 17.54 -5.95 23.51
CA THR A 62 17.99 -5.70 24.89
C THR A 62 19.35 -5.01 24.89
N GLU A 63 20.25 -5.32 23.93
CA GLU A 63 21.55 -4.67 23.87
C GLU A 63 21.45 -3.17 23.59
N LEU A 64 20.55 -2.77 22.68
CA LEU A 64 20.41 -1.37 22.29
C LEU A 64 19.66 -0.57 23.36
N THR A 65 18.66 -1.17 24.00
CA THR A 65 17.84 -0.50 25.03
C THR A 65 18.55 -0.37 26.38
N ALA A 66 19.59 -1.19 26.63
CA ALA A 66 20.38 -1.13 27.87
C ALA A 66 21.38 0.06 27.93
N ASP A 67 21.79 0.63 26.78
CA ASP A 67 22.73 1.75 26.72
C ASP A 67 22.18 2.91 25.89
N VAL A 68 21.78 3.98 26.58
CA VAL A 68 21.22 5.20 25.97
C VAL A 68 22.17 5.84 24.94
N ASN A 69 23.49 5.82 25.18
CA ASN A 69 24.45 6.41 24.24
C ASN A 69 24.54 5.59 22.96
N VAL A 70 24.48 4.26 23.07
CA VAL A 70 24.44 3.36 21.91
C VAL A 70 23.14 3.52 21.14
N PHE A 71 22.01 3.59 21.86
CA PHE A 71 20.69 3.84 21.29
C PHE A 71 20.66 5.12 20.45
N VAL A 72 21.05 6.26 21.03
CA VAL A 72 21.03 7.56 20.34
C VAL A 72 21.92 7.56 19.09
N LYS A 73 23.11 6.93 19.16
CA LYS A 73 24.01 6.81 18.01
C LYS A 73 23.40 5.94 16.90
N ALA A 74 22.76 4.83 17.26
CA ALA A 74 22.10 3.94 16.31
C ALA A 74 20.92 4.65 15.62
N THR A 75 20.08 5.34 16.40
CA THR A 75 18.97 6.16 15.88
C THR A 75 19.46 7.21 14.89
N GLY A 76 20.48 8.00 15.26
CA GLY A 76 21.01 9.04 14.38
C GLY A 76 21.61 8.49 13.07
N ARG A 77 22.32 7.37 13.11
CA ARG A 77 22.87 6.71 11.91
C ARG A 77 21.76 6.20 11.00
N TRP A 78 20.74 5.57 11.57
CA TRP A 78 19.63 5.03 10.81
C TRP A 78 18.75 6.12 10.21
N LEU A 79 18.40 7.14 10.99
CA LEU A 79 17.63 8.29 10.50
C LEU A 79 18.32 8.97 9.32
N LYS A 80 19.66 9.13 9.38
CA LYS A 80 20.43 9.71 8.28
C LYS A 80 20.39 8.86 7.01
N ARG A 81 20.30 7.54 7.11
CA ARG A 81 20.10 6.65 5.94
C ARG A 81 18.69 6.85 5.37
N VAL A 82 17.68 6.84 6.23
CA VAL A 82 16.28 7.05 5.83
C VAL A 82 16.09 8.42 5.18
N GLN A 83 16.72 9.47 5.69
CA GLN A 83 16.69 10.81 5.11
C GLN A 83 17.26 10.85 3.68
N ARG A 84 18.33 10.10 3.40
CA ARG A 84 18.91 10.03 2.05
C ARG A 84 17.98 9.35 1.05
N TRP A 85 17.25 8.33 1.49
CA TRP A 85 16.21 7.71 0.66
C TRP A 85 15.03 8.66 0.45
N LEU A 86 14.56 9.32 1.51
CA LEU A 86 13.44 10.27 1.43
C LEU A 86 13.74 11.52 0.59
N SER A 87 15.00 11.97 0.54
CA SER A 87 15.42 13.10 -0.29
C SER A 87 15.70 12.72 -1.74
N GLY A 88 15.80 11.41 -2.05
CA GLY A 88 16.23 10.93 -3.35
C GLY A 88 17.76 11.02 -3.58
N ASP A 89 18.54 11.37 -2.55
CA ASP A 89 20.01 11.34 -2.60
C ASP A 89 20.55 9.93 -2.87
N GLN A 90 19.79 8.90 -2.47
CA GLN A 90 20.12 7.50 -2.70
C GLN A 90 18.87 6.73 -3.13
N GLU A 91 19.02 5.87 -4.13
CA GLU A 91 17.97 4.93 -4.56
C GLU A 91 17.58 3.98 -3.42
N ILE A 92 16.29 3.61 -3.40
CA ILE A 92 15.75 2.67 -2.42
C ILE A 92 16.22 1.27 -2.82
N PRO A 93 16.96 0.55 -1.94
CA PRO A 93 17.36 -0.80 -2.23
C PRO A 93 16.15 -1.74 -2.28
N SER A 94 16.15 -2.71 -3.20
CA SER A 94 15.05 -3.67 -3.36
C SER A 94 14.67 -4.44 -2.09
N TRP A 95 15.64 -4.72 -1.21
CA TRP A 95 15.39 -5.40 0.06
C TRP A 95 14.61 -4.55 1.08
N LEU A 96 14.48 -3.24 0.83
CA LEU A 96 13.81 -2.29 1.71
C LEU A 96 12.36 -2.06 1.28
N GLU A 97 12.03 -2.25 -0.01
CA GLU A 97 10.76 -1.83 -0.62
C GLU A 97 9.52 -2.36 0.13
N GLU A 98 9.49 -3.65 0.44
CA GLU A 98 8.34 -4.26 1.12
C GLU A 98 8.15 -3.71 2.55
N SER A 99 9.23 -3.60 3.32
CA SER A 99 9.17 -3.03 4.67
C SER A 99 8.87 -1.52 4.63
N TRP A 100 9.27 -0.81 3.58
CA TRP A 100 8.92 0.60 3.35
C TRP A 100 7.42 0.78 3.20
N VAL A 101 6.78 -0.01 2.34
CA VAL A 101 5.33 0.01 2.17
C VAL A 101 4.63 -0.40 3.47
N ASN A 102 5.12 -1.43 4.16
CA ASN A 102 4.55 -1.88 5.43
C ASN A 102 4.75 -0.89 6.59
N ALA A 103 5.69 0.04 6.51
CA ALA A 103 5.89 1.10 7.50
C ALA A 103 4.86 2.24 7.36
N LEU A 104 4.16 2.32 6.23
CA LEU A 104 3.07 3.27 6.01
C LEU A 104 1.82 2.87 6.81
N GLU A 105 1.10 3.86 7.31
CA GLU A 105 -0.24 3.69 7.87
C GLU A 105 -1.22 3.17 6.80
N PRO A 106 -2.30 2.48 7.18
CA PRO A 106 -3.15 1.75 6.25
C PRO A 106 -3.64 2.56 5.04
N GLU A 107 -4.04 3.82 5.23
CA GLU A 107 -4.51 4.69 4.15
C GLU A 107 -3.41 4.96 3.10
N PHE A 108 -2.23 5.38 3.55
CA PHE A 108 -1.10 5.67 2.67
C PHE A 108 -0.53 4.40 2.04
N ARG A 109 -0.55 3.30 2.79
CA ARG A 109 -0.15 1.98 2.30
C ARG A 109 -1.04 1.53 1.15
N ASP A 110 -2.36 1.59 1.34
CA ASP A 110 -3.31 1.17 0.31
C ASP A 110 -3.18 2.03 -0.95
N HIS A 111 -2.99 3.34 -0.81
CA HIS A 111 -2.74 4.22 -1.95
C HIS A 111 -1.43 3.90 -2.65
N CYS A 112 -0.35 3.67 -1.90
CA CYS A 112 0.96 3.30 -2.44
C CYS A 112 0.89 1.98 -3.23
N VAL A 113 0.27 0.94 -2.65
CA VAL A 113 0.10 -0.37 -3.30
C VAL A 113 -0.74 -0.24 -4.57
N ASN A 114 -1.86 0.50 -4.53
CA ASN A 114 -2.70 0.70 -5.71
C ASN A 114 -1.97 1.45 -6.81
N GLU A 115 -1.19 2.48 -6.47
CA GLU A 115 -0.42 3.23 -7.46
C GLU A 115 0.66 2.35 -8.10
N LEU A 116 1.42 1.61 -7.29
CA LEU A 116 2.44 0.67 -7.77
C LEU A 116 1.84 -0.41 -8.67
N ALA A 117 0.71 -0.99 -8.27
CA ALA A 117 0.02 -2.04 -9.01
C ALA A 117 -0.58 -1.51 -10.33
N SER A 118 -1.15 -0.30 -10.32
CA SER A 118 -1.80 0.30 -11.50
C SER A 118 -0.86 0.47 -12.69
N ARG A 119 0.44 0.63 -12.43
CA ARG A 119 1.50 0.72 -13.46
C ARG A 119 1.67 -0.56 -14.27
N HIS A 120 1.24 -1.68 -13.70
CA HIS A 120 1.22 -2.99 -14.35
C HIS A 120 -0.19 -3.40 -14.79
N GLY A 121 -1.15 -2.45 -14.82
CA GLY A 121 -2.55 -2.73 -15.15
C GLY A 121 -3.33 -3.42 -14.03
N LEU A 122 -2.75 -3.56 -12.84
CA LEU A 122 -3.36 -4.20 -11.68
C LEU A 122 -4.04 -3.12 -10.81
N THR A 123 -5.34 -2.91 -10.98
CA THR A 123 -6.11 -1.91 -10.21
C THR A 123 -6.89 -2.54 -9.07
N GLY A 124 -6.99 -1.83 -7.93
CA GLY A 124 -7.71 -2.33 -6.75
C GLY A 124 -6.91 -3.34 -5.91
N ALA A 125 -5.59 -3.37 -6.06
CA ALA A 125 -4.71 -4.19 -5.25
C ALA A 125 -4.81 -3.76 -3.78
N ARG A 126 -5.18 -4.70 -2.91
CA ARG A 126 -5.14 -4.53 -1.45
C ARG A 126 -4.31 -5.65 -0.83
N GLN A 127 -3.61 -5.32 0.25
CA GLN A 127 -2.93 -6.32 1.07
C GLN A 127 -4.00 -7.27 1.63
N MET A 128 -3.87 -8.57 1.37
CA MET A 128 -4.73 -9.57 1.99
C MET A 128 -4.35 -9.68 3.47
N THR A 129 -4.96 -8.87 4.32
CA THR A 129 -4.82 -9.04 5.77
C THR A 129 -5.62 -10.29 6.15
N SER A 130 -4.93 -11.34 6.59
CA SER A 130 -5.56 -12.46 7.28
C SER A 130 -6.32 -11.90 8.49
N ASP A 131 -7.62 -12.21 8.57
CA ASP A 131 -8.60 -11.79 9.59
C ASP A 131 -9.35 -10.46 9.40
N GLN A 132 -9.81 -10.15 8.18
CA GLN A 132 -10.99 -9.27 8.06
C GLN A 132 -12.29 -10.08 8.11
N CYS A 133 -13.08 -9.79 9.14
CA CYS A 133 -14.43 -10.26 9.40
C CYS A 133 -15.28 -10.21 8.12
N ALA A 134 -15.79 -11.36 7.65
CA ALA A 134 -16.47 -11.52 6.36
C ALA A 134 -17.59 -10.50 6.09
N ASN A 135 -18.22 -9.96 7.15
CA ASN A 135 -19.26 -8.95 7.06
C ASN A 135 -18.76 -7.59 6.54
N LYS A 136 -17.49 -7.25 6.75
CA LYS A 136 -16.89 -6.00 6.23
C LYS A 136 -16.61 -6.07 4.73
N SER A 137 -16.25 -7.25 4.21
CA SER A 137 -15.94 -7.44 2.79
C SER A 137 -17.18 -7.34 1.90
N PHE A 138 -18.33 -7.87 2.33
CA PHE A 138 -19.58 -7.70 1.59
C PHE A 138 -20.08 -6.25 1.62
N GLY A 139 -20.05 -5.59 2.78
CA GLY A 139 -20.38 -4.16 2.87
C GLY A 139 -19.48 -3.27 2.00
N ALA A 140 -18.20 -3.62 1.87
CA ALA A 140 -17.27 -2.94 0.98
C ALA A 140 -17.60 -3.15 -0.51
N LEU A 141 -18.09 -4.33 -0.91
CA LEU A 141 -18.60 -4.56 -2.26
C LEU A 141 -19.82 -3.68 -2.55
N ILE A 142 -20.79 -3.63 -1.62
CA ILE A 142 -21.99 -2.81 -1.79
C ILE A 142 -21.64 -1.32 -1.92
N ARG A 143 -20.69 -0.83 -1.11
CA ARG A 143 -20.21 0.55 -1.22
C ARG A 143 -19.54 0.84 -2.56
N ALA A 144 -18.67 -0.06 -3.02
CA ALA A 144 -18.04 0.08 -4.34
C ALA A 144 -19.06 0.08 -5.48
N LEU A 145 -20.14 -0.72 -5.34
CA LEU A 145 -21.25 -0.70 -6.29
C LEU A 145 -21.97 0.66 -6.29
N GLY A 146 -22.15 1.26 -5.11
CA GLY A 146 -22.67 2.62 -4.97
C GLY A 146 -21.81 3.68 -5.68
N ASP A 147 -20.49 3.59 -5.54
CA ASP A 147 -19.56 4.52 -6.19
C ASP A 147 -19.58 4.37 -7.74
N VAL A 148 -19.84 3.15 -8.25
CA VAL A 148 -20.09 2.92 -9.69
C VAL A 148 -21.41 3.56 -10.14
N ILE A 149 -22.47 3.47 -9.35
CA ILE A 149 -23.77 4.10 -9.67
C ILE A 149 -23.62 5.62 -9.73
N ASP A 150 -22.89 6.20 -8.77
CA ASP A 150 -22.65 7.65 -8.71
C ASP A 150 -21.91 8.14 -9.96
N THR A 151 -20.75 7.55 -10.27
CA THR A 151 -19.98 7.91 -11.47
C THR A 151 -20.66 7.51 -12.79
N GLY A 152 -21.45 6.45 -12.79
CA GLY A 152 -22.20 5.98 -13.95
C GLY A 152 -23.38 6.88 -14.30
N SER A 153 -23.90 7.66 -13.34
CA SER A 153 -25.02 8.56 -13.60
C SER A 153 -24.66 9.66 -14.61
N GLU A 154 -23.41 10.12 -14.60
CA GLU A 154 -22.89 11.09 -15.59
C GLU A 154 -22.58 10.45 -16.95
N VAL A 155 -22.15 9.18 -16.96
CA VAL A 155 -21.75 8.43 -18.17
C VAL A 155 -22.94 7.84 -18.92
N PHE A 156 -24.06 7.60 -18.24
CA PHE A 156 -25.26 7.02 -18.83
C PHE A 156 -26.46 7.98 -18.81
N ASP A 157 -26.20 9.29 -18.74
CA ASP A 157 -27.28 10.30 -18.74
C ASP A 157 -28.17 10.19 -19.99
N ASP A 158 -27.56 9.92 -21.15
CA ASP A 158 -28.26 9.65 -22.42
C ASP A 158 -28.49 8.16 -22.70
N GLN A 159 -28.18 7.29 -21.73
CA GLN A 159 -28.22 5.83 -21.83
C GLN A 159 -27.26 5.22 -22.86
N VAL A 160 -26.32 6.00 -23.42
CA VAL A 160 -25.40 5.55 -24.46
C VAL A 160 -23.98 6.00 -24.14
N MET A 161 -23.17 5.06 -23.65
CA MET A 161 -21.74 5.30 -23.47
C MET A 161 -21.06 5.57 -24.83
N CYS A 162 -20.61 6.79 -25.06
CA CYS A 162 -20.03 7.24 -26.32
C CYS A 162 -18.83 8.21 -26.13
N GLU A 163 -18.39 8.84 -27.21
CA GLU A 163 -17.23 9.75 -27.20
C GLU A 163 -17.45 11.00 -26.33
N LEU A 164 -18.70 11.38 -26.09
CA LEU A 164 -19.05 12.52 -25.24
C LEU A 164 -18.71 12.27 -23.76
N ASP A 165 -18.67 11.00 -23.34
CA ASP A 165 -18.39 10.62 -21.95
C ASP A 165 -16.90 10.53 -21.63
N LEU A 166 -16.02 10.69 -22.63
CA LEU A 166 -14.57 10.58 -22.47
C LEU A 166 -14.00 11.30 -21.24
N PRO A 167 -14.49 12.49 -20.82
CA PRO A 167 -14.04 13.13 -19.59
C PRO A 167 -14.35 12.33 -18.30
N HIS A 168 -15.47 11.60 -18.27
CA HIS A 168 -16.00 10.87 -17.11
C HIS A 168 -15.58 9.39 -17.09
N LEU A 169 -15.29 8.79 -18.26
CA LEU A 169 -14.89 7.39 -18.40
C LEU A 169 -13.68 6.98 -17.53
N PRO A 170 -12.63 7.78 -17.32
CA PRO A 170 -11.52 7.38 -16.45
C PRO A 170 -11.91 7.19 -14.99
N ALA A 171 -12.87 7.96 -14.48
CA ALA A 171 -13.39 7.81 -13.13
C ALA A 171 -14.28 6.57 -13.05
N PHE A 172 -15.23 6.44 -13.98
CA PHE A 172 -16.14 5.29 -14.07
C PHE A 172 -15.39 3.95 -14.20
N ALA A 173 -14.41 3.87 -15.12
CA ALA A 173 -13.59 2.67 -15.31
C ALA A 173 -12.75 2.29 -14.07
N ARG A 174 -12.42 3.26 -13.21
CA ARG A 174 -11.74 2.99 -11.95
C ARG A 174 -12.68 2.36 -10.93
N GLN A 175 -13.91 2.86 -10.83
CA GLN A 175 -14.92 2.31 -9.92
C GLN A 175 -15.37 0.91 -10.34
N CYS A 176 -15.56 0.66 -11.65
CA CYS A 176 -15.86 -0.68 -12.17
C CYS A 176 -14.79 -1.70 -11.76
N ARG A 177 -13.52 -1.33 -11.89
CA ARG A 177 -12.39 -2.19 -11.50
C ARG A 177 -12.33 -2.43 -9.99
N GLN A 178 -12.78 -1.48 -9.17
CA GLN A 178 -12.90 -1.67 -7.73
C GLN A 178 -13.99 -2.70 -7.37
N VAL A 179 -15.12 -2.69 -8.08
CA VAL A 179 -16.17 -3.71 -7.93
C VAL A 179 -15.66 -5.08 -8.33
N GLU A 180 -15.00 -5.20 -9.49
CA GLU A 180 -14.39 -6.45 -9.95
C GLU A 180 -13.44 -7.06 -8.92
N ALA A 181 -12.55 -6.24 -8.35
CA ALA A 181 -11.62 -6.67 -7.31
C ALA A 181 -12.35 -7.20 -6.07
N LYS A 182 -13.39 -6.51 -5.61
CA LYS A 182 -14.18 -6.88 -4.42
C LYS A 182 -15.00 -8.15 -4.64
N ALA A 183 -15.62 -8.30 -5.81
CA ALA A 183 -16.36 -9.50 -6.17
C ALA A 183 -15.41 -10.70 -6.30
N GLY A 184 -14.25 -10.53 -6.96
CA GLY A 184 -13.23 -11.58 -7.11
C GLY A 184 -12.57 -11.98 -5.80
N GLU A 185 -12.47 -11.08 -4.82
CA GLU A 185 -12.03 -11.39 -3.45
C GLU A 185 -13.02 -12.35 -2.76
N LEU A 186 -14.32 -12.03 -2.76
CA LEU A 186 -15.36 -12.89 -2.18
C LEU A 186 -15.44 -14.23 -2.88
N GLY A 187 -15.35 -14.25 -4.22
CA GLY A 187 -15.34 -15.48 -5.03
C GLY A 187 -14.20 -16.41 -4.65
N ARG A 188 -12.96 -15.91 -4.65
CA ARG A 188 -11.78 -16.70 -4.24
C ARG A 188 -11.89 -17.21 -2.81
N ARG A 189 -12.46 -16.41 -1.89
CA ARG A 189 -12.67 -16.86 -0.51
C ARG A 189 -13.68 -18.00 -0.44
N ALA A 190 -14.77 -17.93 -1.21
CA ALA A 190 -15.74 -19.01 -1.30
C ALA A 190 -15.11 -20.28 -1.90
N GLU A 191 -14.36 -20.15 -3.00
CA GLU A 191 -13.64 -21.27 -3.64
C GLU A 191 -12.65 -21.93 -2.68
N GLN A 192 -11.87 -21.16 -1.93
CA GLN A 192 -10.97 -21.68 -0.90
C GLN A 192 -11.71 -22.50 0.17
N LEU A 193 -12.87 -22.04 0.63
CA LEU A 193 -13.68 -22.77 1.62
C LEU A 193 -14.30 -24.04 1.03
N LEU A 194 -14.62 -24.05 -0.27
CA LEU A 194 -15.10 -25.24 -0.97
C LEU A 194 -13.99 -26.28 -1.16
N SER A 195 -12.76 -25.84 -1.43
CA SER A 195 -11.60 -26.70 -1.64
C SER A 195 -10.90 -27.14 -0.35
N ALA A 196 -11.18 -26.50 0.79
CA ALA A 196 -10.58 -26.87 2.06
C ALA A 196 -11.08 -28.26 2.52
N PRO A 197 -10.19 -29.19 2.89
CA PRO A 197 -10.59 -30.47 3.47
C PRO A 197 -11.38 -30.18 4.75
N ARG A 198 -12.66 -30.55 4.76
CA ARG A 198 -13.51 -30.39 5.96
C ARG A 198 -12.94 -31.33 7.03
N PRO A 199 -12.54 -30.83 8.21
CA PRO A 199 -12.16 -31.72 9.30
C PRO A 199 -13.37 -32.60 9.62
N LEU A 200 -13.15 -33.93 9.62
CA LEU A 200 -14.11 -34.86 10.19
C LEU A 200 -14.33 -34.41 11.63
N LYS A 201 -15.54 -33.94 11.95
CA LYS A 201 -15.92 -33.67 13.34
C LYS A 201 -15.81 -35.00 14.08
N SER A 202 -14.78 -35.14 14.91
CA SER A 202 -14.76 -36.19 15.93
C SER A 202 -15.97 -35.95 16.82
N ILE A 203 -16.88 -36.92 16.83
CA ILE A 203 -17.91 -37.04 17.86
C ILE A 203 -17.20 -37.72 19.02
N ALA A 204 -16.83 -36.92 20.02
CA ALA A 204 -16.50 -37.35 21.37
C ALA A 204 -17.10 -36.33 22.33
#